data_AF-A0A7S0ADD7-F1
#
_entry.id   AF-A0A7S0ADD7-F1
#
_cell.length_a   1.000
_cell.length_b   1.000
_cell.length_c   1.000
_cell.angle_alpha   90.00
_cell.angle_beta   90.00
_cell.angle_gamma   90.00
#
_symmetry.space_group_name_H-M   'P 1'
#
loop_
_entity.id
_entity.type
_entity.pdbx_description
1 polymer ?
#
loop_
_entity_poly.entity_id
_entity_poly.type
_entity_poly.pdbx_seq_one_letter_code
_entity_poly.pdbx_strand_id
1 'polypeptide(L)'
;AGLGLPSIVAARHGVPRIIVTDTDEEPDVMKSLEESMRHNLNEEQFANQVLVEALDWRHPRDDLMQQFGTLDLIIASDVIWNATRPSWPGLFSILDRLRHNCYKSEDTAEHRDPLLLMGYTLR
;
A
#
# COMPACT_ATOMS: atom_id res chain seq x y z
N ALA A 1 1.20 -5.26 3.66
CA ALA A 1 -0.25 -5.10 3.92
C ALA A 1 -0.78 -6.10 4.97
N GLY A 2 0.04 -7.04 5.45
CA GLY A 2 -0.41 -8.18 6.23
C GLY A 2 -1.43 -9.00 5.43
N LEU A 3 -2.57 -9.29 6.04
CA LEU A 3 -3.69 -9.98 5.39
C LEU A 3 -4.59 -9.03 4.56
N GLY A 4 -4.21 -7.77 4.36
CA GLY A 4 -4.92 -6.85 3.47
C GLY A 4 -6.20 -6.23 4.04
N LEU A 5 -6.41 -6.26 5.36
CA LEU A 5 -7.67 -5.78 5.97
C LEU A 5 -8.07 -4.35 5.55
N PRO A 6 -7.19 -3.33 5.57
CA PRO A 6 -7.56 -2.00 5.08
C PRO A 6 -7.96 -1.98 3.60
N SER A 7 -7.30 -2.79 2.77
CA SER A 7 -7.59 -2.93 1.35
C SER A 7 -8.93 -3.63 1.10
N ILE A 8 -9.26 -4.65 1.90
CA ILE A 8 -10.57 -5.32 1.86
C ILE A 8 -11.68 -4.32 2.20
N VAL A 9 -11.49 -3.53 3.26
CA VAL A 9 -12.46 -2.49 3.65
C VAL A 9 -12.63 -1.46 2.52
N ALA A 10 -11.54 -0.97 1.94
CA ALA A 10 -11.60 -0.04 0.81
C ALA A 10 -12.39 -0.62 -0.38
N ALA A 11 -12.13 -1.88 -0.75
CA ALA A 11 -12.85 -2.56 -1.85
C ALA A 11 -14.35 -2.71 -1.55
N ARG A 12 -14.71 -3.04 -0.31
CA ARG A 12 -16.11 -3.13 0.14
C ARG A 12 -16.84 -1.78 0.13
N HIS A 13 -16.09 -0.68 0.21
CA HIS A 13 -16.61 0.68 0.05
C HIS A 13 -16.59 1.20 -1.40
N GLY A 14 -16.24 0.35 -2.37
CA GLY A 14 -16.32 0.67 -3.80
C GLY A 14 -15.17 1.53 -4.31
N VAL A 15 -14.01 1.51 -3.65
CA VAL A 15 -12.80 2.15 -4.18
C VAL A 15 -12.43 1.46 -5.51
N PRO A 16 -12.31 2.21 -6.62
CA PRO A 16 -12.27 1.62 -7.96
C PRO A 16 -10.92 0.97 -8.30
N ARG A 17 -9.83 1.42 -7.68
CA ARG A 17 -8.48 0.89 -7.89
C ARG A 17 -7.75 0.81 -6.55
N ILE A 18 -7.29 -0.37 -6.21
CA ILE A 18 -6.61 -0.68 -4.96
C ILE A 18 -5.33 -1.42 -5.30
N ILE A 19 -4.22 -0.86 -4.86
CA ILE A 19 -2.91 -1.51 -4.93
C ILE A 19 -2.60 -1.99 -3.52
N VAL A 20 -2.46 -3.30 -3.35
CA VAL A 20 -2.14 -3.92 -2.08
C VAL A 20 -0.77 -4.58 -2.16
N THR A 21 0.12 -4.20 -1.24
CA THR A 21 1.53 -4.59 -1.32
C THR A 21 2.05 -5.22 -0.04
N ASP A 22 2.93 -6.20 -0.18
CA ASP A 22 3.69 -6.79 0.92
C ASP A 22 5.07 -7.28 0.46
N THR A 23 5.89 -7.76 1.38
CA THR A 23 7.20 -8.36 1.07
C THR A 23 7.03 -9.71 0.36
N ASP A 24 7.89 -9.97 -0.63
CA ASP A 24 8.05 -11.25 -1.32
C ASP A 24 9.25 -12.06 -0.81
N GLU A 25 9.93 -11.59 0.23
CA GLU A 25 11.05 -12.31 0.85
C GLU A 25 10.62 -13.65 1.45
N GLU A 26 9.35 -13.75 1.85
CA GLU A 26 8.70 -14.98 2.27
C GLU A 26 7.60 -15.34 1.27
N PRO A 27 7.75 -16.43 0.48
CA PRO A 27 6.81 -16.78 -0.58
C PRO A 27 5.35 -16.94 -0.13
N ASP A 28 5.14 -17.33 1.13
CA ASP A 28 3.81 -17.55 1.69
C ASP A 28 3.09 -16.25 2.06
N VAL A 29 3.80 -15.12 2.22
CA VAL A 29 3.19 -13.83 2.58
C VAL A 29 2.30 -13.33 1.46
N MET A 30 2.85 -13.25 0.25
CA MET A 30 2.11 -12.77 -0.92
C MET A 30 0.93 -13.71 -1.27
N LYS A 31 1.15 -15.03 -1.15
CA LYS A 31 0.09 -16.01 -1.34
C LYS A 31 -1.04 -15.83 -0.32
N SER A 32 -0.70 -15.70 0.96
CA SER A 32 -1.68 -15.50 2.04
C SER A 32 -2.45 -14.21 1.88
N LEU A 33 -1.79 -13.13 1.45
CA LEU A 33 -2.44 -11.86 1.13
C LEU A 33 -3.44 -12.03 -0.01
N GLU A 34 -3.04 -12.65 -1.12
CA GLU A 34 -3.93 -12.87 -2.26
C GLU A 34 -5.14 -13.75 -1.89
N GLU A 35 -4.91 -14.85 -1.17
CA GLU A 35 -5.97 -15.73 -0.68
C GLU A 35 -6.94 -14.98 0.25
N SER A 36 -6.43 -14.15 1.16
CA SER A 36 -7.24 -13.31 2.04
C SER A 36 -8.14 -12.35 1.24
N MET A 37 -7.58 -11.67 0.24
CA MET A 37 -8.32 -10.76 -0.63
C MET A 37 -9.42 -11.50 -1.41
N ARG A 38 -9.10 -12.67 -2.01
CA ARG A 38 -10.05 -13.50 -2.76
C ARG A 38 -11.15 -14.09 -1.87
N HIS A 39 -10.83 -14.42 -0.62
CA HIS A 39 -11.81 -14.95 0.33
C HIS A 39 -12.83 -13.88 0.76
N ASN A 40 -12.37 -12.63 0.88
CA ASN A 40 -13.18 -11.54 1.41
C ASN A 40 -13.81 -10.63 0.36
N LEU A 41 -13.55 -10.83 -0.93
CA LEU A 41 -14.11 -10.07 -2.04
C LEU A 41 -14.76 -11.04 -3.03
N ASN A 42 -15.77 -10.58 -3.76
CA ASN A 42 -16.27 -11.38 -4.88
C ASN A 42 -15.27 -11.32 -6.05
N GLU A 43 -15.38 -12.29 -6.97
CA GLU A 43 -14.43 -12.44 -8.07
C GLU A 43 -14.34 -11.21 -8.98
N GLU A 44 -15.48 -10.55 -9.23
CA GLU A 44 -15.55 -9.33 -10.04
C GLU A 44 -14.83 -8.15 -9.36
N GLN A 45 -15.05 -7.94 -8.05
CA GLN A 45 -14.37 -6.92 -7.27
C GLN A 45 -12.86 -7.16 -7.27
N PHE A 46 -12.44 -8.40 -7.00
CA PHE A 46 -11.02 -8.73 -6.98
C PHE A 46 -10.38 -8.48 -8.35
N ALA A 47 -10.97 -9.02 -9.43
CA ALA A 47 -10.40 -8.94 -10.77
C ALA A 47 -10.34 -7.51 -11.34
N ASN A 48 -11.32 -6.66 -11.01
CA ASN A 48 -11.43 -5.32 -11.59
C ASN A 48 -10.83 -4.21 -10.73
N GLN A 49 -10.76 -4.40 -9.40
CA GLN A 49 -10.37 -3.33 -8.47
C GLN A 49 -9.01 -3.56 -7.82
N VAL A 50 -8.57 -4.82 -7.67
CA VAL A 50 -7.42 -5.15 -6.82
C VAL A 50 -6.22 -5.55 -7.66
N LEU A 51 -5.11 -4.85 -7.44
CA LEU A 51 -3.78 -5.22 -7.90
C LEU A 51 -2.94 -5.62 -6.70
N VAL A 52 -2.50 -6.88 -6.65
CA VAL A 52 -1.63 -7.42 -5.61
C VAL A 52 -0.19 -7.40 -6.14
N GLU A 53 0.73 -6.70 -5.46
CA GLU A 53 2.12 -6.51 -5.92
C GLU A 53 3.12 -6.68 -4.79
N ALA A 54 4.29 -7.22 -5.10
CA ALA A 54 5.39 -7.28 -4.14
C ALA A 54 6.06 -5.91 -3.98
N LEU A 55 6.34 -5.51 -2.74
CA LEU A 55 7.08 -4.29 -2.42
C LEU A 55 7.91 -4.48 -1.14
N ASP A 56 9.17 -4.89 -1.32
CA ASP A 56 10.15 -4.86 -0.25
C ASP A 56 10.66 -3.43 -0.03
N TRP A 57 10.52 -2.93 1.19
CA TRP A 57 10.99 -1.61 1.58
C TRP A 57 12.50 -1.49 1.56
N ARG A 58 13.23 -2.59 1.78
CA ARG A 58 14.70 -2.59 1.78
C ARG A 58 15.27 -2.45 0.37
N HIS A 59 14.51 -2.88 -0.61
CA HIS A 59 14.88 -2.88 -2.03
C HIS A 59 13.78 -2.24 -2.88
N PRO A 60 13.52 -0.92 -2.68
CA PRO A 60 12.45 -0.23 -3.38
C PRO A 60 12.71 -0.28 -4.88
N ARG A 61 11.73 -0.74 -5.66
CA ARG A 61 11.84 -0.78 -7.12
C ARG A 61 11.21 0.47 -7.74
N ASP A 62 12.01 1.20 -8.51
CA ASP A 62 11.59 2.47 -9.12
C ASP A 62 10.51 2.29 -10.20
N ASP A 63 10.54 1.16 -10.90
CA ASP A 63 9.56 0.77 -11.91
C ASP A 63 8.14 0.63 -11.32
N LEU A 64 8.02 -0.01 -10.15
CA LEU A 64 6.74 -0.13 -9.44
C LEU A 64 6.18 1.22 -9.03
N MET A 65 7.03 2.11 -8.51
CA MET A 65 6.60 3.45 -8.09
C MET A 65 6.06 4.27 -9.26
N GLN A 66 6.62 4.08 -10.46
CA GLN A 66 6.11 4.70 -11.69
C GLN A 66 4.80 4.05 -12.15
N GLN A 67 4.70 2.72 -12.08
CA GLN A 67 3.49 1.96 -12.44
C GLN A 67 2.28 2.32 -11.56
N PHE A 68 2.50 2.63 -10.29
CA PHE A 68 1.41 3.01 -9.38
C PHE A 68 0.77 4.34 -9.79
N GLY A 69 1.56 5.27 -10.35
CA GLY A 69 1.09 6.58 -10.78
C GLY A 69 0.75 7.50 -9.60
N THR A 70 -0.24 8.37 -9.78
CA THR A 70 -0.83 9.21 -8.73
C THR A 70 -1.75 8.35 -7.85
N LEU A 71 -1.70 8.55 -6.54
CA LEU A 71 -2.56 7.89 -5.56
C LEU A 71 -3.38 8.91 -4.77
N ASP A 72 -4.69 8.69 -4.63
CA ASP A 72 -5.54 9.56 -3.81
C ASP A 72 -5.30 9.34 -2.30
N LEU A 73 -4.90 8.12 -1.92
CA LEU A 73 -4.73 7.70 -0.53
C LEU A 73 -3.66 6.59 -0.44
N ILE A 74 -2.79 6.71 0.54
CA ILE A 74 -1.77 5.74 0.93
C ILE A 74 -2.07 5.33 2.36
N ILE A 75 -2.29 4.04 2.60
CA ILE A 75 -2.57 3.51 3.93
C ILE A 75 -1.37 2.72 4.44
N ALA A 76 -0.86 3.12 5.60
CA ALA A 76 0.22 2.45 6.31
C ALA A 76 -0.25 2.09 7.72
N SER A 77 -0.56 0.80 7.97
CA SER A 77 -1.08 0.32 9.26
C SER A 77 -0.06 -0.53 9.98
N ASP A 78 0.27 -0.19 11.23
CA ASP A 78 1.22 -0.93 12.08
C ASP A 78 2.59 -1.18 11.44
N VAL A 79 3.03 -0.27 10.56
CA VAL A 79 4.33 -0.40 9.86
C VAL A 79 5.49 0.24 10.62
N ILE A 80 5.20 1.07 11.64
CA ILE A 80 6.20 1.78 12.45
C ILE A 80 6.21 1.20 13.87
N TRP A 81 7.10 0.23 14.09
CA TRP A 81 7.38 -0.36 15.39
C TRP A 81 8.79 -0.98 15.40
N ASN A 82 9.27 -1.44 16.55
CA ASN A 82 10.69 -1.73 16.74
C ASN A 82 11.27 -2.81 15.79
N ALA A 83 10.51 -3.86 15.43
CA ALA A 83 11.06 -4.88 14.52
C ALA A 83 11.14 -4.41 13.06
N THR A 84 10.33 -3.44 12.65
CA THR A 84 10.42 -2.86 11.29
C THR A 84 11.48 -1.77 11.19
N ARG A 85 12.07 -1.36 12.32
CA ARG A 85 13.07 -0.28 12.39
C ARG A 85 14.21 -0.39 11.37
N PRO A 86 14.79 -1.58 11.09
CA PRO A 86 15.81 -1.72 10.05
C PRO A 86 15.35 -1.29 8.66
N SER A 87 14.05 -1.42 8.36
CA SER A 87 13.44 -1.13 7.06
C SER A 87 12.83 0.28 6.97
N TRP A 88 12.82 1.07 8.05
CA TRP A 88 12.24 2.41 8.06
C TRP A 88 12.84 3.38 7.02
N PRO A 89 14.17 3.42 6.78
CA PRO A 89 14.72 4.30 5.74
C PRO A 89 14.12 4.03 4.36
N GLY A 90 13.93 2.74 4.04
CA GLY A 90 13.31 2.28 2.82
C GLY A 90 11.83 2.62 2.74
N LEU A 91 11.08 2.36 3.81
CA LEU A 91 9.67 2.73 3.93
C LEU A 91 9.48 4.24 3.73
N PHE A 92 10.26 5.07 4.41
CA PHE A 92 10.17 6.53 4.29
C PHE A 92 10.54 7.01 2.88
N SER A 93 11.55 6.42 2.26
CA SER A 93 11.90 6.71 0.86
C SER A 93 10.75 6.37 -0.10
N ILE A 94 10.08 5.23 0.09
CA ILE A 94 8.91 4.85 -0.71
C ILE A 94 7.76 5.85 -0.51
N LEU A 95 7.41 6.12 0.75
CA LEU A 95 6.30 7.03 1.08
C LEU A 95 6.54 8.44 0.55
N ASP A 96 7.76 8.95 0.65
CA ASP A 96 8.13 10.28 0.13
C ASP A 96 7.96 10.34 -1.40
N ARG A 97 8.42 9.31 -2.12
CA ARG A 97 8.26 9.21 -3.58
C ARG A 97 6.80 9.12 -4.00
N LEU A 98 6.00 8.28 -3.33
CA LEU A 98 4.58 8.15 -3.63
C LEU A 98 3.85 9.46 -3.38
N ARG A 99 4.11 10.14 -2.25
CA ARG A 99 3.56 11.47 -1.95
C ARG A 99 3.97 12.50 -3.00
N HIS A 100 5.24 12.49 -3.43
CA HIS A 100 5.74 13.40 -4.48
C HIS A 100 5.04 13.20 -5.82
N ASN A 101 4.73 11.96 -6.21
CA ASN A 101 3.96 11.68 -7.42
C ASN A 101 2.55 12.28 -7.34
N CYS A 102 1.96 12.32 -6.15
CA CYS A 102 0.63 12.90 -5.93
C CYS A 102 0.64 14.43 -6.11
N TYR A 103 1.70 15.10 -5.65
CA TYR A 103 1.81 16.56 -5.79
C TYR A 103 2.16 17.05 -7.20
N LYS A 104 2.67 16.17 -8.07
CA LYS A 104 3.02 16.53 -9.45
C LYS A 104 1.83 16.64 -10.40
N SER A 105 0.69 16.01 -10.08
CA SER A 105 -0.42 15.89 -11.03
C SER A 105 -1.48 16.98 -10.93
N GLU A 106 -1.47 17.83 -9.90
CA GLU A 106 -2.54 18.83 -9.71
C GLU A 106 -2.00 20.22 -9.37
N ASP A 107 -2.20 21.15 -10.31
CA ASP A 107 -2.16 22.59 -10.10
C ASP A 107 -3.56 22.99 -9.59
N THR A 108 -3.65 23.58 -8.41
CA THR A 108 -4.86 24.15 -7.73
C THR A 108 -5.56 23.33 -6.62
N ALA A 109 -5.72 24.02 -5.48
CA ALA A 109 -6.69 23.85 -4.38
C ALA A 109 -6.54 22.65 -3.41
N GLU A 110 -6.17 22.98 -2.15
CA GLU A 110 -6.22 22.15 -0.94
C GLU A 110 -5.49 20.80 -0.99
N HIS A 111 -4.15 20.84 -0.98
CA HIS A 111 -3.32 19.65 -0.77
C HIS A 111 -3.61 19.00 0.60
N ARG A 112 -4.40 17.92 0.56
CA ARG A 112 -4.45 16.96 1.67
C ARG A 112 -3.30 15.98 1.48
N ASP A 113 -2.59 15.70 2.57
CA ASP A 113 -1.57 14.66 2.56
C ASP A 113 -2.23 13.32 2.25
N PRO A 114 -1.82 12.59 1.19
CA PRO A 114 -2.44 11.32 0.85
C PRO A 114 -2.08 10.22 1.86
N LEU A 115 -1.17 10.44 2.81
CA LEU A 115 -0.75 9.42 3.77
C LEU A 115 -1.68 9.34 5.00
N LEU A 116 -2.31 8.18 5.18
CA LEU A 116 -2.96 7.77 6.42
C LEU A 116 -2.09 6.74 7.16
N LEU A 117 -1.50 7.17 8.28
CA LEU A 117 -0.75 6.30 9.19
C LEU A 117 -1.67 5.82 10.33
N MET A 118 -1.84 4.51 10.47
CA MET A 118 -2.67 3.88 11.50
C MET A 118 -1.82 3.03 12.44
N GLY A 119 -2.13 3.06 13.75
CA GLY A 119 -1.62 2.10 14.73
C GLY A 119 -0.11 2.17 15.05
N TYR A 120 0.56 3.30 14.83
CA TYR A 120 1.96 3.43 15.25
C TYR A 120 2.10 3.32 16.78
N THR A 121 3.03 2.47 17.23
CA THR A 121 3.30 2.30 18.66
C THR A 121 4.74 2.74 18.93
N LEU A 122 4.89 3.93 19.53
CA LEU A 122 6.15 4.37 20.15
C LEU A 122 6.28 3.65 21.49
N ARG A 123 6.74 2.40 21.51
CA ARG A 123 7.15 1.70 22.73
C ARG A 123 8.59 1.24 22.59
#